data_AF-A0A9L0RT77-F1
#
_entry.id   AF-A0A9L0RT77-F1
#
_cell.length_a   1.000
_cell.length_b   1.000
_cell.length_c   1.000
_cell.angle_alpha   90.00
_cell.angle_beta   90.00
_cell.angle_gamma   90.00
#
_symmetry.space_group_name_H-M   'P 1'
#
loop_
_entity.id
_entity.type
_entity.pdbx_description
1 polymer ?
#
loop_
_entity_poly.entity_id
_entity_poly.type
_entity_poly.pdbx_seq_one_letter_code
_entity_poly.pdbx_strand_id
1 'polypeptide(L)'
;MDAPAGPLPPLIYTMENKPIVTCAGDQNLFTSVYPTLSQQLPREPMEWRRSYGRAPKMIHLESNFVQFKEELLPKEGNKALLTFPFLHIYWTECCV
;
A
#
# COMPACT_ATOMS: atom_id res chain seq x y z
N MET A 1 -5.17 -8.33 -37.28
CA MET A 1 -5.63 -9.30 -36.26
C MET A 1 -5.26 -8.70 -34.92
N ASP A 2 -6.24 -8.08 -34.27
CA ASP A 2 -6.07 -7.61 -32.89
C ASP A 2 -5.91 -8.83 -31.98
N ALA A 3 -4.88 -8.80 -31.15
CA ALA A 3 -4.70 -9.80 -30.10
C ALA A 3 -5.92 -9.74 -29.16
N PRO A 4 -6.42 -10.89 -28.63
CA PRO A 4 -7.51 -10.84 -27.69
C PRO A 4 -7.03 -10.08 -26.46
N ALA A 5 -7.73 -9.01 -26.10
CA ALA A 5 -7.48 -8.27 -24.88
C ALA A 5 -7.55 -9.26 -23.70
N GLY A 6 -6.38 -9.61 -23.17
CA GLY A 6 -6.31 -10.44 -21.97
C GLY A 6 -7.08 -9.80 -20.82
N PRO A 7 -7.47 -10.56 -19.79
CA PRO A 7 -8.20 -10.03 -18.66
C PRO A 7 -7.46 -8.81 -18.10
N LEU A 8 -8.15 -7.68 -17.99
CA LEU A 8 -7.62 -6.51 -17.33
C LEU A 8 -7.26 -6.90 -15.89
N PRO A 9 -6.09 -6.48 -15.38
CA PRO A 9 -5.70 -6.80 -14.01
C PRO A 9 -6.77 -6.27 -13.04
N PRO A 10 -7.01 -6.96 -11.91
CA PRO A 10 -7.98 -6.52 -10.92
C PRO A 10 -7.61 -5.11 -10.44
N LEU A 11 -8.45 -4.13 -10.78
CA LEU A 11 -8.26 -2.75 -10.36
C LEU A 11 -8.88 -2.56 -8.98
N ILE A 12 -8.08 -2.19 -7.99
CA ILE A 12 -8.59 -1.82 -6.68
C ILE A 12 -8.79 -0.31 -6.68
N TYR A 13 -10.04 0.13 -6.82
CA TYR A 13 -10.40 1.52 -6.59
C TYR A 13 -10.76 1.71 -5.12
N THR A 14 -10.09 2.63 -4.44
CA THR A 14 -10.53 3.12 -3.14
C THR A 14 -11.23 4.46 -3.37
N MET A 15 -12.47 4.60 -2.91
CA MET A 15 -13.25 5.85 -3.05
C MET A 15 -12.73 6.97 -2.13
N GLU A 16 -11.77 6.65 -1.28
CA GLU A 16 -11.34 7.46 -0.13
C GLU A 16 -10.02 8.20 -0.37
N ASN A 17 -9.46 8.17 -1.58
CA ASN A 17 -8.12 8.69 -1.90
C ASN A 17 -7.01 8.17 -0.96
N LYS A 18 -7.19 6.97 -0.41
CA LYS A 18 -6.23 6.32 0.47
C LYS A 18 -5.31 5.44 -0.35
N PRO A 19 -3.98 5.55 -0.19
CA PRO A 19 -3.06 4.62 -0.83
C PRO A 19 -3.33 3.19 -0.37
N ILE A 20 -3.02 2.26 -1.26
CA ILE A 20 -3.11 0.82 -0.98
C ILE A 20 -1.72 0.33 -0.62
N VAL A 21 -1.59 -0.29 0.54
CA VAL A 21 -0.38 -0.93 1.04
C VAL A 21 -0.59 -2.44 0.98
N THR A 22 0.31 -3.13 0.30
CA THR A 22 0.29 -4.60 0.28
C THR A 22 1.14 -5.16 1.40
N CYS A 23 0.69 -6.27 1.98
CA CYS A 23 1.33 -6.95 3.11
C CYS A 23 1.80 -8.33 2.67
N ALA A 24 3.08 -8.64 2.90
CA ALA A 24 3.69 -9.93 2.65
C ALA A 24 4.36 -10.48 3.92
N GLY A 25 4.76 -11.75 3.91
CA GLY A 25 5.38 -12.43 5.05
C GLY A 25 4.36 -13.17 5.92
N ASP A 26 4.48 -13.06 7.24
CA ASP A 26 3.59 -13.72 8.20
C ASP A 26 2.23 -13.01 8.29
N GLN A 27 1.21 -13.67 7.75
CA GLN A 27 -0.14 -13.15 7.71
C GLN A 27 -0.82 -13.14 9.09
N ASN A 28 -0.49 -14.08 9.97
CA ASN A 28 -1.06 -14.14 11.33
C ASN A 28 -0.52 -12.99 12.16
N LEU A 29 0.79 -12.75 12.08
CA LEU A 29 1.44 -11.61 12.71
C LEU A 29 0.80 -10.30 12.24
N PHE A 30 0.69 -10.10 10.92
CA PHE A 30 0.06 -8.90 10.39
C PHE A 30 -1.39 -8.73 10.87
N THR A 31 -2.18 -9.81 10.83
CA THR A 31 -3.58 -9.79 11.27
C THR A 31 -3.70 -9.39 12.75
N SER A 32 -2.75 -9.81 13.59
CA SER A 32 -2.72 -9.46 15.01
C SER A 32 -2.46 -7.97 15.26
N VAL A 33 -1.66 -7.31 14.42
CA VAL A 33 -1.30 -5.89 14.56
C VAL A 33 -2.21 -4.95 13.76
N TYR A 34 -2.94 -5.48 12.77
CA TYR A 34 -3.79 -4.70 11.87
C TYR A 34 -4.77 -3.76 12.59
N PRO A 35 -5.54 -4.20 13.61
CA PRO A 35 -6.48 -3.31 14.30
C PRO A 35 -5.80 -2.09 14.93
N THR A 36 -4.63 -2.30 15.55
CA THR A 36 -3.84 -1.22 16.15
C THR A 36 -3.28 -0.31 15.07
N LEU A 37 -2.73 -0.86 13.99
CA LEU A 37 -2.16 -0.09 12.89
C LEU A 37 -3.23 0.81 12.25
N SER A 38 -4.39 0.26 11.89
CA SER A 38 -5.49 1.01 11.27
C SER A 38 -6.06 2.10 12.18
N GLN A 39 -6.03 1.90 13.51
CA GLN A 39 -6.53 2.89 14.46
C GLN A 39 -5.52 4.00 14.77
N GLN A 40 -4.23 3.67 14.88
CA GLN A 40 -3.20 4.59 15.38
C GLN A 40 -2.51 5.37 14.25
N LEU A 41 -2.33 4.77 13.07
CA LEU A 41 -1.66 5.43 11.94
C LEU A 41 -2.28 6.79 11.55
N PRO A 42 -3.62 6.97 11.55
CA PRO A 42 -4.23 8.27 11.26
C PRO A 42 -4.11 9.29 12.39
N ARG A 43 -3.78 8.85 13.62
CA ARG A 43 -3.76 9.70 14.82
C ARG A 43 -2.37 10.23 15.13
N GLU A 44 -1.35 9.46 14.80
CA GLU A 44 0.05 9.81 15.06
C GLU A 44 0.61 10.67 13.91
N PRO A 45 1.16 11.86 14.19
CA PRO A 45 1.76 12.69 13.16
C PRO A 45 3.10 12.09 12.70
N MET A 46 3.24 11.88 11.40
CA MET A 46 4.44 11.35 10.74
C MET A 46 5.21 12.43 9.99
N GLU A 47 6.54 12.37 10.05
CA GLU A 47 7.41 13.18 9.19
C GLU A 47 7.38 12.67 7.74
N TRP A 48 6.92 13.52 6.81
CA TRP A 48 7.07 13.33 5.38
C TRP A 48 8.28 14.10 4.86
N ARG A 49 9.33 13.36 4.48
CA ARG A 49 10.48 13.91 3.75
C ARG A 49 10.15 14.09 2.28
N ARG A 50 10.28 15.34 1.81
CA ARG A 50 9.90 15.73 0.46
C ARG A 50 11.14 15.79 -0.44
N SER A 51 11.00 15.36 -1.69
CA SER A 51 12.07 15.39 -2.68
C SER A 51 12.58 16.81 -2.94
N TYR A 52 13.81 16.90 -3.46
CA TYR A 52 14.49 18.14 -3.88
C TYR A 52 14.78 19.12 -2.73
N GLY A 53 15.20 18.61 -1.57
CA GLY A 53 15.61 19.43 -0.42
C GLY A 53 14.50 20.27 0.20
N ARG A 54 13.23 20.00 -0.16
CA ARG A 54 12.09 20.70 0.41
C ARG A 54 11.93 20.34 1.88
N ALA A 55 11.57 21.33 2.69
CA ALA A 55 11.37 21.14 4.12
C ALA A 55 10.38 19.99 4.41
N PRO A 56 10.67 19.15 5.42
CA PRO A 56 9.74 18.10 5.86
C PRO A 56 8.40 18.68 6.29
N LYS A 57 7.34 17.87 6.20
CA LYS A 57 6.00 18.20 6.70
C LYS A 57 5.52 17.12 7.66
N MET A 58 4.82 17.52 8.71
CA MET A 58 4.04 16.59 9.53
C MET A 58 2.73 16.27 8.82
N ILE A 59 2.42 14.99 8.68
CA ILE A 59 1.18 14.49 8.06
C ILE A 59 0.53 13.45 8.95
N HIS A 60 -0.77 13.23 8.79
CA HIS A 60 -1.45 12.04 9.29
C HIS A 60 -1.65 11.09 8.11
N LEU A 61 -1.32 9.81 8.29
CA LEU A 61 -1.37 8.83 7.22
C LEU A 61 -2.57 7.91 7.40
N GLU A 62 -3.42 7.86 6.38
CA GLU A 62 -4.47 6.84 6.26
C GLU A 62 -4.14 5.94 5.07
N SER A 63 -4.37 4.64 5.20
CA SER A 63 -4.02 3.67 4.15
C SER A 63 -4.93 2.45 4.23
N ASN A 64 -5.19 1.84 3.08
CA ASN A 64 -5.86 0.56 2.98
C ASN A 64 -4.82 -0.55 2.88
N PHE A 65 -5.01 -1.65 3.61
CA PHE A 65 -4.09 -2.76 3.60
C PHE A 65 -4.71 -3.97 2.90
N VAL A 66 -3.96 -4.60 2.00
CA VAL A 66 -4.37 -5.82 1.29
C VAL A 66 -3.23 -6.83 1.32
N GLN A 67 -3.53 -8.11 1.14
CA GLN A 67 -2.48 -9.12 0.97
C GLN A 67 -1.73 -8.84 -0.34
N PHE A 68 -0.41 -9.00 -0.31
CA PHE A 68 0.42 -8.94 -1.50
C PHE A 68 0.00 -10.02 -2.49
N LYS A 69 -0.25 -9.60 -3.73
CA LYS A 69 -0.56 -10.45 -4.85
C LYS A 69 0.07 -9.84 -6.10
N GLU A 70 0.80 -10.64 -6.87
CA GLU A 70 1.57 -10.16 -8.02
C GLU A 70 0.65 -9.56 -9.10
N GLU A 71 -0.56 -10.12 -9.25
CA GLU A 71 -1.57 -9.63 -10.19
C GLU A 71 -2.12 -8.23 -9.88
N LEU A 72 -1.92 -7.74 -8.65
CA LEU A 72 -2.29 -6.38 -8.24
C LEU A 72 -1.21 -5.35 -8.55
N LEU A 73 0.00 -5.77 -8.93
CA LEU A 73 1.11 -4.86 -9.18
C LEU A 73 0.84 -4.00 -10.42
N PRO A 74 1.21 -2.70 -10.38
CA PRO A 74 1.09 -1.83 -11.53
C PRO A 74 1.93 -2.37 -12.70
N LYS A 75 1.28 -2.61 -13.85
CA LYS A 75 1.96 -2.98 -15.09
C LYS A 75 2.72 -1.79 -15.68
N GLU A 76 3.71 -2.08 -16.51
CA GLU A 76 4.53 -1.05 -17.16
C GLU A 76 3.65 -0.03 -17.90
N GLY A 77 3.93 1.26 -17.69
CA GLY A 77 3.15 2.37 -18.25
C GLY A 77 1.90 2.80 -17.45
N ASN A 78 1.43 2.01 -16.46
CA ASN A 78 0.25 2.37 -15.67
C ASN A 78 0.61 2.73 -14.23
N LYS A 79 0.99 3.99 -14.01
CA LYS A 79 1.41 4.50 -12.70
C LYS A 79 0.37 5.42 -12.07
N ALA A 80 -0.60 4.83 -11.37
CA ALA A 80 -1.59 5.54 -10.58
C ALA A 80 -1.54 5.11 -9.11
N LEU A 81 -1.05 6.00 -8.23
CA LEU A 81 -0.78 5.70 -6.81
C LEU A 81 -2.03 5.26 -6.00
N LEU A 82 -3.20 5.78 -6.38
CA LEU A 82 -4.46 5.49 -5.68
C LEU A 82 -5.17 4.24 -6.21
N THR A 83 -4.72 3.74 -7.36
CA THR A 83 -5.33 2.61 -8.08
C THR A 83 -4.51 1.34 -7.92
N PHE A 84 -3.20 1.48 -7.77
CA PHE A 84 -2.28 0.36 -7.64
C PHE A 84 -1.49 0.46 -6.34
N PRO A 85 -1.22 -0.68 -5.67
CA PRO A 85 -0.37 -0.72 -4.51
C PRO A 85 1.09 -0.51 -4.92
N PHE A 86 1.59 0.71 -4.71
CA PHE A 86 3.02 1.04 -4.83
C PHE A 86 3.78 0.84 -3.51
N LEU A 87 3.04 0.69 -2.42
CA LEU A 87 3.59 0.53 -1.09
C LEU A 87 3.51 -0.94 -0.69
N HIS A 88 4.63 -1.47 -0.24
CA HIS A 88 4.78 -2.88 0.12
C HIS A 88 5.44 -2.95 1.49
N ILE A 89 4.83 -3.70 2.41
CA ILE A 89 5.38 -3.99 3.73
C ILE A 89 5.53 -5.50 3.90
N TYR A 90 6.61 -5.91 4.54
CA TYR A 90 6.89 -7.32 4.84
C TYR A 90 6.96 -7.50 6.35
N TRP A 91 6.21 -8.47 6.88
CA TRP A 91 6.13 -8.77 8.30
C TRP A 91 6.75 -10.13 8.57
N THR A 92 7.58 -10.19 9.61
CA THR A 92 8.21 -11.43 10.05
C THR A 92 8.50 -11.31 11.53
N GLU A 93 8.41 -12.41 12.27
CA GLU A 93 8.90 -12.46 13.63
C GLU A 93 10.42 -12.65 13.60
N CYS A 94 11.14 -11.80 14.33
CA CYS A 94 12.55 -12.05 14.57
C CYS A 94 12.66 -13.23 15.55
N CYS A 95 13.30 -14.31 15.13
CA CYS A 95 13.75 -15.33 16.07
C CYS A 95 14.78 -14.70 17.01
N VAL A 96 14.58 -14.84 18.31
CA VAL A 96 15.57 -14.50 19.35
C VAL A 96 16.50 -15.68 19.57
#